data_AF-A0A9C8ZQY4-F1
#
_entry.id   AF-A0A9C8ZQY4-F1
#
_cell.length_a   1.000
_cell.length_b   1.000
_cell.length_c   1.000
_cell.angle_alpha   90.00
_cell.angle_beta   90.00
_cell.angle_gamma   90.00
#
_symmetry.space_group_name_H-M   'P 1'
#
loop_
_entity.id
_entity.type
_entity.pdbx_description
1 polymer ?
#
loop_
_entity_poly.entity_id
_entity_poly.type
_entity_poly.pdbx_seq_one_letter_code
_entity_poly.pdbx_strand_id
1 'polypeptide(L)'
;MAGALALRLTGHLRRKQVGDETTKQKPIKVLMVCAMGMSSSLLENKTKEAAAKAGVPFELKAVSTQEIARWDPTLHWYDVVLVAPQVFYKRKSIEQIAKPHGIIVQDIDTVTFGMVDGEKLFQQIMEAIRARDEGQSES
;
A
#
# COMPACT_ATOMS: atom_id res chain seq x y z
N MET A 1 26.10 -20.09 -51.87
CA MET A 1 25.18 -20.11 -50.73
C MET A 1 25.75 -19.20 -49.65
N ALA A 2 24.92 -18.26 -49.19
CA ALA A 2 25.27 -17.18 -48.28
C ALA A 2 25.53 -17.67 -46.85
N GLY A 3 26.38 -16.97 -46.11
CA GLY A 3 26.57 -17.16 -44.67
C GLY A 3 27.82 -16.42 -44.17
N ALA A 4 27.70 -15.10 -44.04
CA ALA A 4 28.79 -14.18 -43.77
C ALA A 4 29.36 -14.28 -42.35
N LEU A 5 30.70 -14.23 -42.30
CA LEU A 5 31.55 -13.88 -41.17
C LEU A 5 31.48 -12.35 -40.96
N ALA A 6 31.01 -11.87 -39.80
CA ALA A 6 31.16 -10.46 -39.38
C ALA A 6 30.98 -10.36 -37.85
N LEU A 7 32.08 -10.25 -37.10
CA LEU A 7 32.69 -9.01 -36.61
C LEU A 7 32.22 -8.66 -35.18
N ARG A 8 33.11 -8.93 -34.21
CA ARG A 8 33.18 -8.20 -32.95
C ARG A 8 33.39 -6.72 -33.27
N LEU A 9 32.40 -5.89 -32.99
CA LEU A 9 32.54 -4.44 -32.92
C LEU A 9 32.33 -4.00 -31.46
N THR A 10 33.44 -3.66 -30.83
CA THR A 10 33.50 -2.66 -29.77
C THR A 10 32.95 -1.33 -30.28
N GLY A 11 32.11 -0.65 -29.49
CA GLY A 11 31.70 0.72 -29.76
C GLY A 11 30.23 0.93 -29.43
N HIS A 12 29.93 1.47 -28.25
CA HIS A 12 29.61 2.89 -28.10
C HIS A 12 28.14 3.23 -28.40
N LEU A 13 27.51 3.88 -27.41
CA LEU A 13 26.22 4.57 -27.46
C LEU A 13 24.95 3.70 -27.38
N ARG A 14 24.51 3.50 -26.14
CA ARG A 14 23.18 4.03 -25.77
C ARG A 14 23.34 4.97 -24.57
N ARG A 15 23.91 6.16 -24.84
CA ARG A 15 23.73 7.33 -23.97
C ARG A 15 22.25 7.74 -24.05
N LYS A 16 21.76 8.25 -22.92
CA LYS A 16 20.49 8.95 -22.68
C LYS A 16 19.26 8.06 -22.49
N GLN A 17 19.02 7.71 -21.22
CA GLN A 17 18.02 8.43 -20.42
C GLN A 17 18.59 8.66 -19.02
N VAL A 18 19.51 9.61 -18.92
CA VAL A 18 19.64 10.43 -17.71
C VAL A 18 18.79 11.65 -18.02
N GLY A 19 17.50 11.54 -17.70
CA GLY A 19 16.57 12.65 -17.60
C GLY A 19 16.22 12.75 -16.13
N ASP A 20 16.35 13.94 -15.57
CA ASP A 20 16.03 14.33 -14.20
C ASP A 20 14.75 13.67 -13.66
N GLU A 21 14.90 12.59 -12.88
CA GLU A 21 13.85 12.04 -12.02
C GLU A 21 14.30 12.24 -10.58
N THR A 22 14.02 13.43 -10.06
CA THR A 22 13.98 13.70 -8.63
C THR A 22 13.11 12.62 -7.99
N THR A 23 13.73 11.69 -7.26
CA THR A 23 13.15 10.55 -6.52
C THR A 23 11.67 10.72 -6.14
N LYS A 24 10.74 10.33 -7.01
CA LYS A 24 9.33 10.20 -6.64
C LYS A 24 9.13 8.80 -6.07
N GLN A 25 9.22 8.68 -4.74
CA GLN A 25 8.75 7.49 -4.04
C GLN A 25 7.27 7.25 -4.38
N LYS A 26 6.97 6.02 -4.83
CA LYS A 26 5.58 5.59 -5.10
C LYS A 26 4.78 5.68 -3.80
N PRO A 27 3.56 6.26 -3.82
CA PRO A 27 2.76 6.40 -2.60
C PRO A 27 2.30 5.04 -2.09
N ILE A 28 2.40 4.86 -0.77
CA ILE A 28 1.79 3.73 -0.05
C ILE A 28 0.28 3.91 -0.10
N LYS A 29 -0.43 2.91 -0.62
CA LYS A 29 -1.89 2.94 -0.77
C LYS A 29 -2.56 2.08 0.28
N VAL A 30 -3.41 2.70 1.09
CA VAL A 30 -4.12 2.05 2.20
C VAL A 30 -5.63 2.16 2.02
N LEU A 31 -6.32 1.05 2.21
CA LEU A 31 -7.78 0.98 2.22
C LEU A 31 -8.26 0.68 3.63
N MET A 32 -9.10 1.53 4.22
CA MET A 32 -9.71 1.29 5.52
C MET A 32 -11.18 0.91 5.36
N VAL A 33 -11.57 -0.26 5.86
CA VAL A 33 -12.96 -0.73 5.83
C VAL A 33 -13.64 -0.34 7.13
N CYS A 34 -14.70 0.46 7.03
CA CYS A 34 -15.47 0.95 8.17
C CYS A 34 -16.99 0.80 7.95
N ALA A 35 -17.76 1.13 8.99
CA ALA A 35 -19.22 1.10 8.96
C ALA A 35 -19.87 2.37 8.37
N MET A 36 -19.09 3.24 7.71
CA MET A 36 -19.46 4.61 7.24
C MET A 36 -19.77 5.59 8.39
N GLY A 37 -18.99 6.68 8.51
CA GLY A 37 -19.25 7.74 9.49
C GLY A 37 -18.16 8.81 9.57
N MET A 38 -18.45 9.93 10.24
CA MET A 38 -17.52 11.09 10.38
C MET A 38 -16.19 10.72 11.06
N SER A 39 -16.17 9.74 11.98
CA SER A 39 -14.96 9.31 12.69
C SER A 39 -13.91 8.71 11.77
N SER A 40 -14.32 8.05 10.68
CA SER A 40 -13.40 7.43 9.72
C SER A 40 -12.64 8.49 8.92
N SER A 41 -13.30 9.58 8.53
CA SER A 41 -12.68 10.70 7.82
C SER A 41 -11.68 11.46 8.69
N LEU A 42 -11.96 11.61 9.99
CA LEU A 42 -11.03 12.27 10.90
C LEU A 42 -9.76 11.43 11.13
N LEU A 43 -9.91 10.11 11.32
CA LEU A 43 -8.76 9.21 11.45
C LEU A 43 -7.93 9.18 10.16
N GLU A 44 -8.59 9.13 9.00
CA GLU A 44 -7.95 9.21 7.70
C GLU A 44 -7.10 10.47 7.57
N ASN A 45 -7.65 11.64 7.88
CA ASN A 45 -6.94 12.90 7.78
C ASN A 45 -5.74 12.97 8.72
N LYS A 46 -5.91 12.60 10.01
CA LYS A 46 -4.79 12.57 10.97
C LYS A 46 -3.68 11.59 10.56
N THR A 47 -4.04 10.46 9.96
CA THR A 47 -3.06 9.49 9.47
C THR A 47 -2.28 10.05 8.28
N LYS A 48 -2.96 10.75 7.36
CA LYS A 48 -2.31 11.46 6.25
C LYS A 48 -1.40 12.58 6.75
N GLU A 49 -1.80 13.32 7.78
CA GLU A 49 -0.96 14.32 8.43
C GLU A 49 0.30 13.70 9.05
N ALA A 50 0.18 12.57 9.75
CA ALA A 50 1.32 11.84 10.30
C ALA A 50 2.30 11.39 9.20
N ALA A 51 1.78 10.87 8.09
CA ALA A 51 2.60 10.49 6.94
C ALA A 51 3.29 11.70 6.30
N ALA A 52 2.60 12.84 6.18
CA ALA A 52 3.16 14.08 5.65
C ALA A 52 4.28 14.62 6.55
N LYS A 53 4.11 14.58 7.88
CA LYS A 53 5.18 14.93 8.85
C LYS A 53 6.41 14.02 8.71
N ALA A 54 6.19 12.74 8.40
CA ALA A 54 7.26 11.78 8.15
C ALA A 54 7.89 11.87 6.75
N GLY A 55 7.36 12.73 5.86
CA GLY A 55 7.82 12.85 4.48
C GLY A 55 7.54 11.62 3.61
N VAL A 56 6.55 10.80 3.99
CA VAL A 56 6.22 9.55 3.28
C VAL A 56 5.05 9.79 2.32
N PRO A 57 5.21 9.55 1.01
CA PRO A 57 4.10 9.56 0.07
C PRO A 57 3.05 8.52 0.46
N PHE A 58 1.83 8.96 0.78
CA PHE A 58 0.84 8.11 1.43
C PHE A 58 -0.59 8.50 1.01
N GLU A 59 -1.39 7.49 0.71
CA GLU A 59 -2.81 7.60 0.41
C GLU A 59 -3.59 6.65 1.32
N LEU A 60 -4.60 7.18 2.00
CA LEU A 60 -5.57 6.38 2.74
C LEU A 60 -6.97 6.71 2.25
N LYS A 61 -7.78 5.68 2.01
CA LYS A 61 -9.20 5.82 1.67
C LYS A 61 -10.04 4.98 2.60
N ALA A 62 -11.01 5.60 3.28
CA ALA A 62 -12.06 4.88 3.99
C ALA A 62 -13.20 4.44 3.05
N VAL A 63 -13.67 3.21 3.18
CA VAL A 63 -14.80 2.65 2.42
C VAL A 63 -15.73 1.83 3.31
N SER A 64 -16.97 1.67 2.86
CA SER A 64 -17.98 0.84 3.51
C SER A 64 -17.75 -0.66 3.31
N THR A 65 -18.44 -1.48 4.12
CA THR A 65 -18.47 -2.94 3.94
C THR A 65 -19.09 -3.38 2.60
N GLN A 66 -19.93 -2.55 1.99
CA GLN A 66 -20.54 -2.79 0.69
C GLN A 66 -19.58 -2.49 -0.45
N GLU A 67 -18.78 -1.43 -0.31
CA GLU A 67 -17.75 -1.06 -1.29
C GLU A 67 -16.61 -2.07 -1.33
N ILE A 68 -16.09 -2.50 -0.16
CA ILE A 68 -15.03 -3.53 -0.13
C ILE A 68 -15.50 -4.86 -0.72
N ALA A 69 -16.79 -5.20 -0.63
CA ALA A 69 -17.33 -6.41 -1.24
C ALA A 69 -17.28 -6.40 -2.77
N ARG A 70 -17.13 -5.21 -3.38
CA ARG A 70 -16.99 -5.00 -4.83
C ARG A 70 -15.55 -4.70 -5.24
N TRP A 71 -14.61 -4.71 -4.28
CA TRP A 71 -13.22 -4.41 -4.54
C TRP A 71 -12.55 -5.57 -5.28
N ASP A 72 -11.86 -5.23 -6.37
CA ASP A 72 -11.04 -6.14 -7.15
C ASP A 72 -9.57 -5.67 -7.09
N PRO A 73 -8.67 -6.45 -6.45
CA PRO A 73 -7.25 -6.13 -6.35
C PRO A 73 -6.52 -6.00 -7.70
N THR A 74 -7.03 -6.63 -8.76
CA THR A 74 -6.43 -6.59 -10.11
C THR A 74 -6.69 -5.26 -10.82
N LEU A 75 -7.80 -4.60 -10.48
CA LEU A 75 -8.20 -3.31 -11.05
C LEU A 75 -7.77 -2.15 -10.15
N HIS A 76 -7.82 -2.34 -8.84
CA HIS A 76 -7.54 -1.30 -7.84
C HIS A 76 -6.61 -1.83 -6.76
N TRP A 77 -5.31 -1.61 -6.95
CA TRP A 77 -4.28 -2.07 -6.02
C TRP A 77 -4.21 -1.23 -4.74
N TYR A 78 -4.02 -1.92 -3.60
CA TYR A 78 -3.65 -1.36 -2.30
C TYR A 78 -2.52 -2.18 -1.69
N ASP A 79 -1.64 -1.55 -0.92
CA ASP A 79 -0.55 -2.22 -0.21
C ASP A 79 -1.02 -2.80 1.13
N VAL A 80 -1.98 -2.10 1.77
CA VAL A 80 -2.54 -2.48 3.07
C VAL A 80 -4.06 -2.28 3.07
N VAL A 81 -4.78 -3.26 3.61
CA VAL A 81 -6.21 -3.15 3.96
C VAL A 81 -6.35 -3.21 5.48
N LEU A 82 -6.90 -2.14 6.04
CA LEU A 82 -7.20 -1.99 7.46
C LEU A 82 -8.67 -2.31 7.73
N VAL A 83 -8.93 -3.10 8.76
CA VAL A 83 -10.28 -3.48 9.18
C VAL A 83 -10.60 -2.77 10.49
N ALA A 84 -11.62 -1.92 10.50
CA ALA A 84 -12.03 -1.22 11.72
C ALA A 84 -12.72 -2.18 12.72
N PRO A 85 -12.71 -1.87 14.04
CA PRO A 85 -13.25 -2.76 15.06
C PRO A 85 -14.70 -3.19 14.87
N GLN A 86 -15.54 -2.30 14.32
CA GLN A 86 -16.95 -2.56 14.09
C GLN A 86 -17.20 -3.63 13.01
N VAL A 87 -16.19 -3.97 12.21
CA VAL A 87 -16.33 -4.83 11.04
C VAL A 87 -15.31 -5.97 11.00
N PHE A 88 -14.68 -6.33 12.12
CA PHE A 88 -13.73 -7.45 12.21
C PHE A 88 -14.27 -8.78 11.65
N TYR A 89 -15.58 -9.01 11.72
CA TYR A 89 -16.22 -10.19 11.11
C TYR A 89 -15.98 -10.30 9.59
N LYS A 90 -15.64 -9.20 8.90
CA LYS A 90 -15.27 -9.18 7.47
C LYS A 90 -13.81 -9.54 7.19
N ARG A 91 -12.95 -9.58 8.20
CA ARG A 91 -11.50 -9.82 8.04
C ARG A 91 -11.22 -11.04 7.18
N LYS A 92 -11.81 -12.19 7.53
CA LYS A 92 -11.56 -13.46 6.83
C LYS A 92 -11.91 -13.39 5.34
N SER A 93 -13.03 -12.73 4.98
CA SER A 93 -13.40 -12.56 3.57
C SER A 93 -12.44 -11.63 2.82
N ILE A 94 -11.94 -10.58 3.48
CA ILE A 94 -10.98 -9.65 2.88
C ILE A 94 -9.64 -10.34 2.67
N GLU A 95 -9.16 -11.12 3.65
CA GLU A 95 -7.92 -11.89 3.56
C GLU A 95 -7.94 -12.91 2.41
N GLN A 96 -9.07 -13.57 2.17
CA GLN A 96 -9.21 -14.51 1.05
C GLN A 96 -8.98 -13.83 -0.31
N ILE A 97 -9.41 -12.58 -0.44
CA ILE A 97 -9.24 -11.77 -1.66
C ILE A 97 -7.82 -11.17 -1.72
N ALA A 98 -7.28 -10.71 -0.60
CA ALA A 98 -6.01 -9.98 -0.54
C ALA A 98 -4.76 -10.88 -0.61
N LYS A 99 -4.80 -12.05 0.03
CA LYS A 99 -3.65 -12.94 0.19
C LYS A 99 -3.01 -13.39 -1.13
N PRO A 100 -3.75 -13.77 -2.18
CA PRO A 100 -3.17 -14.13 -3.49
C PRO A 100 -2.36 -13.01 -4.14
N HIS A 101 -2.62 -11.76 -3.75
CA HIS A 101 -1.96 -10.57 -4.28
C HIS A 101 -0.84 -10.06 -3.35
N GLY A 102 -0.58 -10.71 -2.21
CA GLY A 102 0.42 -10.22 -1.25
C GLY A 102 0.04 -8.89 -0.56
N ILE A 103 -1.26 -8.56 -0.56
CA ILE A 103 -1.79 -7.37 0.10
C ILE A 103 -1.91 -7.65 1.60
N ILE A 104 -1.38 -6.74 2.43
CA ILE A 104 -1.40 -6.91 3.88
C ILE A 104 -2.82 -6.63 4.40
N VAL A 105 -3.34 -7.49 5.28
CA VAL A 105 -4.61 -7.25 5.97
C VAL A 105 -4.37 -7.16 7.47
N GLN A 106 -4.76 -6.03 8.08
CA GLN A 106 -4.60 -5.80 9.51
C GLN A 106 -5.85 -5.22 10.14
N ASP A 107 -6.01 -5.52 11.44
CA ASP A 107 -7.04 -4.93 12.27
C ASP A 107 -6.54 -3.62 12.85
N ILE A 108 -7.41 -2.62 12.94
CA ILE A 108 -7.11 -1.39 13.67
C ILE A 108 -7.36 -1.65 15.16
N ASP A 109 -6.36 -1.37 15.98
CA ASP A 109 -6.50 -1.41 17.44
C ASP A 109 -7.69 -0.54 17.90
N THR A 110 -8.51 -1.07 18.81
CA THR A 110 -9.75 -0.42 19.27
C THR A 110 -9.47 0.91 19.95
N VAL A 111 -8.36 1.01 20.69
CA VAL A 111 -7.94 2.25 21.37
C VAL A 111 -7.50 3.27 20.33
N THR A 112 -6.67 2.87 19.37
CA THR A 112 -6.22 3.73 18.25
C THR A 112 -7.41 4.30 17.47
N PHE A 113 -8.41 3.47 17.17
CA PHE A 113 -9.63 3.91 16.49
C PHE A 113 -10.47 4.84 17.36
N GLY A 114 -10.69 4.50 18.64
CA GLY A 114 -11.50 5.29 19.57
C GLY A 114 -10.91 6.66 19.90
N MET A 115 -9.58 6.74 20.02
CA MET A 115 -8.84 7.98 20.28
C MET A 115 -8.57 8.80 19.02
N VAL A 116 -8.89 8.25 17.85
CA VAL A 116 -8.60 8.85 16.55
C VAL A 116 -7.11 9.22 16.45
N ASP A 117 -6.26 8.23 16.73
CA ASP A 117 -4.81 8.37 16.77
C ASP A 117 -4.19 8.00 15.43
N GLY A 118 -4.01 9.02 14.57
CA GLY A 118 -3.44 8.83 13.24
C GLY A 118 -1.93 8.56 13.24
N GLU A 119 -1.20 8.99 14.27
CA GLU A 119 0.25 8.74 14.37
C GLU A 119 0.51 7.28 14.70
N LYS A 120 -0.22 6.74 15.69
CA LYS A 120 -0.14 5.32 16.04
C LYS A 120 -0.61 4.41 14.89
N LEU A 121 -1.69 4.79 14.21
CA LEU A 121 -2.16 4.04 13.04
C LEU A 121 -1.13 4.05 11.90
N PHE A 122 -0.51 5.20 11.62
CA PHE A 122 0.54 5.31 10.62
C PHE A 122 1.75 4.42 10.96
N GLN A 123 2.20 4.44 12.23
CA GLN A 123 3.30 3.59 12.68
C GLN A 123 2.99 2.10 12.49
N GLN A 124 1.77 1.67 12.86
CA GLN A 124 1.32 0.29 12.65
C GLN A 124 1.41 -0.12 11.16
N ILE A 125 0.98 0.75 10.25
CA ILE A 125 1.04 0.51 8.79
C ILE A 125 2.49 0.38 8.32
N MET A 126 3.37 1.27 8.77
CA MET A 126 4.78 1.26 8.37
C MET A 126 5.51 0.02 8.89
N GLU A 127 5.24 -0.41 10.12
CA GLU A 127 5.76 -1.65 10.69
C GLU A 127 5.32 -2.86 9.87
N ALA A 128 4.05 -2.90 9.48
CA ALA A 128 3.49 -3.96 8.64
C ALA A 128 4.21 -4.10 7.29
N ILE A 129 4.44 -2.97 6.62
CA ILE A 129 5.11 -2.92 5.33
C ILE A 129 6.57 -3.35 5.48
N ARG A 130 7.25 -2.84 6.50
CA ARG A 130 8.63 -3.21 6.79
C ARG A 130 8.79 -4.71 7.03
N ALA A 131 7.92 -5.30 7.84
CA ALA A 131 7.95 -6.73 8.14
C ALA A 131 7.70 -7.59 6.88
N ARG A 132 6.80 -7.16 5.99
CA ARG A 132 6.59 -7.82 4.68
C ARG A 132 7.85 -7.76 3.82
N ASP A 133 8.47 -6.59 3.73
CA ASP A 133 9.64 -6.36 2.86
C ASP A 133 10.88 -7.11 3.38
N GLU A 134 11.08 -7.17 4.71
CA GLU A 134 12.15 -7.95 5.35
C GLU A 134 11.95 -9.46 5.13
N GLY A 135 10.72 -9.96 5.27
CA GLY A 135 10.40 -11.39 5.04
C GLY A 135 10.53 -11.86 3.59
N GLN A 136 10.72 -10.95 2.62
CA GLN A 136 11.00 -11.29 1.22
C GLN A 136 12.50 -11.37 0.88
N SER A 137 13.39 -11.07 1.83
CA SER A 137 14.84 -11.08 1.63
C SER A 137 15.51 -12.43 1.95
N GLU A 138 14.77 -13.41 2.46
CA GLU A 138 15.27 -14.72 2.91
C GLU A 138 14.76 -15.90 2.04
N SER A 139 14.34 -15.66 0.79
CA SER A 139 13.87 -16.71 -0.13
C SER A 139 14.61 -16.73 -1.46
#